data_AF-Q93ZA5-F1
#
_entry.id   AF-Q93ZA5-F1
#
_cell.length_a   1.000
_cell.length_b   1.000
_cell.length_c   1.000
_cell.angle_alpha   90.00
_cell.angle_beta   90.00
_cell.angle_gamma   90.00
#
_symmetry.space_group_name_H-M   'P 1'
#
loop_
_entity.id
_entity.type
_entity.pdbx_description
1 polymer ?
#
loop_
_entity_poly.entity_id
_entity_poly.type
_entity_poly.pdbx_seq_one_letter_code
_entity_poly.pdbx_strand_id
1 'polypeptide(L)'
;MKILESSFKDGNKRIVEMESEDAYLMTMGKWVKKSMDPLRTKVFFSTMSPTHYKIEDWGGEQGKNFYNQTTPIQDMNHWPSDCSKTLMKVIGEELDQRADFLVTVLNITQLTSYRKDAHTSIYKKPWSPYDEGSASKSG
;
A
#
# COMPACT_ATOMS: atom_id res chain seq x y z
N MET A 1 6.57 13.10 -1.95
CA MET A 1 5.16 13.17 -2.40
C MET A 1 4.82 14.59 -2.87
N LYS A 2 4.03 14.76 -3.95
CA LYS A 2 3.56 16.08 -4.40
C LYS A 2 2.28 16.47 -3.67
N ILE A 3 2.28 17.63 -3.02
CA ILE A 3 1.20 18.13 -2.17
C ILE A 3 0.74 19.47 -2.70
N LEU A 4 -0.56 19.63 -2.88
CA LEU A 4 -1.16 20.91 -3.22
C LEU A 4 -1.28 21.74 -1.94
N GLU A 5 -0.62 22.90 -1.88
CA GLU A 5 -0.73 23.82 -0.73
C GLU A 5 -2.10 24.51 -0.65
N SER A 6 -2.78 24.61 -1.79
CA SER A 6 -4.07 25.30 -1.96
C SER A 6 -5.25 24.33 -2.03
N SER A 7 -6.47 24.87 -2.10
CA SER A 7 -7.64 24.06 -2.45
C SER A 7 -7.58 23.66 -3.92
N PHE A 8 -8.17 22.50 -4.26
CA PHE A 8 -8.35 22.10 -5.67
C PHE A 8 -9.18 23.09 -6.48
N LYS A 9 -10.01 23.92 -5.81
CA LYS A 9 -10.85 24.94 -6.43
C LYS A 9 -10.10 26.23 -6.75
N ASP A 10 -8.91 26.42 -6.18
CA ASP A 10 -8.15 27.64 -6.40
C ASP A 10 -7.54 27.62 -7.79
N GLY A 11 -7.65 28.75 -8.51
CA GLY A 11 -7.10 28.88 -9.86
C GLY A 11 -5.56 28.85 -9.88
N ASN A 12 -4.92 29.25 -8.77
CA ASN A 12 -3.47 29.26 -8.64
C ASN A 12 -3.00 28.06 -7.81
N LYS A 13 -2.61 26.98 -8.50
CA LYS A 13 -2.19 25.72 -7.88
C LYS A 13 -0.70 25.75 -7.59
N ARG A 14 -0.32 25.80 -6.31
CA ARG A 14 1.06 25.61 -5.86
C ARG A 14 1.27 24.21 -5.35
N ILE A 15 2.18 23.47 -5.98
CA ILE A 15 2.56 22.12 -5.59
C ILE A 15 3.92 22.21 -4.89
N VAL A 16 4.00 21.62 -3.71
CA VAL A 16 5.25 21.43 -2.97
C VAL A 16 5.57 19.95 -2.86
N GLU A 17 6.86 19.64 -2.71
CA GLU A 17 7.30 18.30 -2.39
C GLU A 17 7.47 18.20 -0.87
N MET A 18 6.89 17.14 -0.30
CA MET A 18 7.01 16.79 1.11
C MET A 18 7.40 15.32 1.21
N GLU A 19 8.13 14.96 2.26
CA GLU A 19 8.42 13.56 2.57
C GLU A 19 7.11 12.80 2.78
N SER A 20 7.09 11.54 2.34
CA SER A 20 5.87 10.74 2.34
C SER A 20 5.34 10.58 3.78
N GLU A 21 6.25 10.29 4.71
CA GLU A 21 6.04 10.08 6.13
C GLU A 21 5.22 11.20 6.79
N ASP A 22 5.61 12.46 6.60
CA ASP A 22 4.95 13.62 7.23
C ASP A 22 3.52 13.82 6.73
N ALA A 23 3.28 13.43 5.49
CA ALA A 23 2.08 13.79 4.77
C ALA A 23 0.92 12.80 4.94
N TYR A 24 1.20 11.52 5.20
CA TYR A 24 0.19 10.46 5.17
C TYR A 24 -0.81 10.48 6.33
N LEU A 25 -0.43 10.93 7.54
CA LEU A 25 -1.21 10.59 8.75
C LEU A 25 -1.81 11.75 9.53
N MET A 26 -1.17 12.93 9.49
CA MET A 26 -1.60 14.05 10.32
C MET A 26 -3.06 14.45 10.06
N THR A 27 -3.51 14.39 8.80
CA THR A 27 -4.87 14.78 8.39
C THR A 27 -5.91 13.74 8.79
N MET A 28 -5.64 12.45 8.55
CA MET A 28 -6.58 11.36 8.86
C MET A 28 -6.88 11.31 10.36
N GLY A 29 -5.85 11.32 11.21
CA GLY A 29 -6.05 11.24 12.64
C GLY A 29 -6.80 12.45 13.23
N LYS A 30 -6.55 13.67 12.70
CA LYS A 30 -7.32 14.86 13.09
C LYS A 30 -8.80 14.75 12.71
N TRP A 31 -9.09 14.21 11.52
CA TRP A 31 -10.47 14.00 11.06
C TRP A 31 -11.19 12.95 11.89
N VAL A 32 -10.56 11.80 12.16
CA VAL A 32 -11.14 10.74 13.01
C VAL A 32 -11.51 11.28 14.38
N LYS A 33 -10.59 12.01 15.05
CA LYS A 33 -10.84 12.64 16.36
C LYS A 33 -12.04 13.58 16.35
N LYS A 34 -12.25 14.32 15.26
CA LYS A 34 -13.32 15.31 15.14
C LYS A 34 -14.67 14.70 14.77
N SER A 35 -14.66 13.59 14.02
CA SER A 35 -15.84 13.10 13.30
C SER A 35 -16.40 11.78 13.83
N MET A 36 -15.68 11.05 14.68
CA MET A 36 -16.10 9.74 15.18
C MET A 36 -16.50 9.79 16.65
N ASP A 37 -17.56 9.06 17.00
CA ASP A 37 -17.93 8.77 18.39
C ASP A 37 -17.26 7.44 18.79
N PRO A 38 -16.26 7.44 19.70
CA PRO A 38 -15.55 6.22 20.09
C PRO A 38 -16.44 5.20 20.81
N LEU A 39 -17.63 5.59 21.31
CA LEU A 39 -18.60 4.68 21.93
C LEU A 39 -19.46 3.94 20.89
N ARG A 40 -19.53 4.47 19.66
CA ARG A 40 -20.39 3.94 18.59
C ARG A 40 -19.62 3.45 17.37
N THR A 41 -18.36 3.83 17.23
CA THR A 41 -17.57 3.57 16.03
C THR A 41 -16.22 2.95 16.37
N LYS A 42 -15.87 1.89 15.63
CA LYS A 42 -14.53 1.31 15.62
C LYS A 42 -13.84 1.69 14.33
N VAL A 43 -12.61 2.19 14.43
CA VAL A 43 -11.79 2.58 13.28
C VAL A 43 -10.66 1.60 13.12
N PHE A 44 -10.48 1.09 11.90
CA PHE A 44 -9.38 0.19 11.55
C PHE A 44 -8.51 0.84 10.50
N PHE A 45 -7.20 0.69 10.62
CA PHE A 45 -6.22 1.11 9.61
C PHE A 45 -5.44 -0.10 9.12
N SER A 46 -5.56 -0.43 7.83
CA SER A 46 -4.73 -1.47 7.22
C SER A 46 -3.41 -0.89 6.75
N THR A 47 -2.34 -1.55 7.14
CA THR A 47 -0.98 -1.28 6.66
C THR A 47 -0.81 -1.66 5.18
N MET A 48 0.37 -1.38 4.61
CA MET A 48 0.67 -1.55 3.18
C MET A 48 0.40 -2.97 2.67
N SER A 49 -0.07 -3.06 1.42
CA SER A 49 -0.27 -4.32 0.70
C SER A 49 0.82 -4.45 -0.38
N PRO A 50 1.76 -5.40 -0.24
CA PRO A 50 2.85 -5.60 -1.20
C PRO A 50 2.33 -6.01 -2.58
N THR A 51 2.97 -5.48 -3.62
CA THR A 51 2.55 -5.67 -5.02
C THR A 51 3.22 -6.85 -5.71
N HIS A 52 4.37 -7.32 -5.18
CA HIS A 52 5.17 -8.42 -5.75
C HIS A 52 5.55 -8.21 -7.23
N TYR A 53 5.93 -6.98 -7.63
CA TYR A 53 6.32 -6.70 -9.02
C TYR A 53 7.77 -7.05 -9.36
N LYS A 54 8.65 -7.18 -8.36
CA LYS A 54 10.07 -7.51 -8.50
C LYS A 54 10.34 -8.93 -8.05
N ILE A 55 10.59 -9.83 -9.01
CA ILE A 55 10.88 -11.23 -8.71
C ILE A 55 12.21 -11.41 -7.94
N GLU A 56 13.10 -10.42 -8.06
CA GLU A 56 14.39 -10.37 -7.38
C GLU A 56 14.23 -10.30 -5.86
N ASP A 57 13.10 -9.76 -5.36
CA ASP A 57 12.81 -9.65 -3.92
C ASP A 57 12.71 -11.02 -3.21
N TRP A 58 12.53 -12.11 -3.98
CA TRP A 58 12.51 -13.48 -3.46
C TRP A 58 13.44 -14.42 -4.23
N GLY A 59 14.52 -13.88 -4.80
CA GLY A 59 15.60 -14.67 -5.42
C GLY A 59 15.33 -15.13 -6.86
N GLY A 60 14.35 -14.55 -7.54
CA GLY A 60 14.13 -14.78 -8.97
C GLY A 60 15.15 -14.08 -9.87
N GLU A 61 15.25 -14.56 -11.11
CA GLU A 61 16.11 -13.95 -12.13
C GLU A 61 15.55 -12.61 -12.61
N GLN A 62 16.44 -11.62 -12.71
CA GLN A 62 16.08 -10.27 -13.13
C GLN A 62 15.41 -10.26 -14.52
N GLY A 63 14.28 -9.56 -14.64
CA GLY A 63 13.54 -9.43 -15.90
C GLY A 63 12.59 -10.59 -16.23
N LYS A 64 12.49 -11.62 -15.39
CA LYS A 64 11.41 -12.60 -15.49
C LYS A 64 10.09 -12.01 -14.99
N ASN A 65 8.98 -12.51 -15.52
CA ASN A 65 7.66 -12.10 -15.04
C ASN A 65 7.35 -12.76 -13.68
N PHE A 66 6.48 -12.11 -12.91
CA PHE A 66 5.98 -12.57 -11.62
C PHE A 66 4.78 -13.54 -11.77
N TYR A 67 4.52 -14.06 -12.98
CA TYR A 67 3.47 -15.06 -13.18
C TYR A 67 3.94 -16.45 -12.72
N ASN A 68 3.00 -17.39 -12.61
CA ASN A 68 3.23 -18.78 -12.19
C ASN A 68 3.85 -18.94 -10.78
N GLN A 69 3.69 -17.95 -9.90
CA GLN A 69 4.01 -18.10 -8.48
C GLN A 69 2.88 -18.87 -7.80
N THR A 70 3.15 -20.09 -7.32
CA THR A 70 2.13 -20.99 -6.76
C THR A 70 2.35 -21.34 -5.29
N THR A 71 3.48 -20.92 -4.72
CA THR A 71 3.81 -21.12 -3.31
C THR A 71 4.25 -19.83 -2.64
N PRO A 72 3.98 -19.66 -1.34
CA PRO A 72 4.47 -18.53 -0.56
C PRO A 72 5.99 -18.49 -0.51
N ILE A 73 6.54 -17.30 -0.27
CA ILE A 73 7.96 -17.11 0.07
C ILE A 73 8.23 -17.79 1.41
N GLN A 74 9.27 -18.64 1.44
CA GLN A 74 9.65 -19.42 2.62
C GLN A 74 10.73 -18.74 3.47
N ASP A 75 11.40 -17.72 2.95
CA ASP A 75 12.37 -16.95 3.70
C ASP A 75 11.66 -16.10 4.77
N MET A 76 11.81 -16.48 6.03
CA MET A 76 11.21 -15.79 7.19
C MET A 76 11.76 -14.38 7.42
N ASN A 77 12.85 -14.00 6.76
CA ASN A 77 13.42 -12.65 6.82
C ASN A 77 13.00 -11.78 5.63
N HIS A 78 12.17 -12.31 4.73
CA HIS A 78 11.74 -11.58 3.54
C HIS A 78 11.01 -10.28 3.91
N TRP A 79 11.41 -9.20 3.26
CA TRP A 79 10.72 -7.92 3.29
C TRP A 79 10.59 -7.39 1.86
N PRO A 80 9.39 -6.99 1.41
CA PRO A 80 9.19 -6.58 0.04
C PRO A 80 9.79 -5.19 -0.19
N SER A 81 10.49 -4.98 -1.29
CA SER A 81 11.24 -3.74 -1.54
C SER A 81 10.34 -2.53 -1.78
N ASP A 82 9.04 -2.76 -1.98
CA ASP A 82 8.02 -1.77 -2.26
C ASP A 82 7.27 -1.27 -1.02
N CYS A 83 7.58 -1.82 0.16
CA CYS A 83 7.00 -1.41 1.43
C CYS A 83 8.05 -0.71 2.31
N SER A 84 7.78 0.53 2.72
CA SER A 84 8.70 1.31 3.56
C SER A 84 8.58 0.94 5.05
N LYS A 85 9.65 0.38 5.64
CA LYS A 85 9.74 0.16 7.09
C LYS A 85 9.66 1.47 7.87
N THR A 86 10.23 2.55 7.33
CA THR A 86 10.17 3.89 7.92
C THR A 86 8.74 4.38 8.01
N LEU A 87 7.97 4.25 6.92
CA LEU A 87 6.56 4.63 6.91
C LEU A 87 5.74 3.79 7.91
N MET A 88 6.00 2.49 8.03
CA MET A 88 5.34 1.64 9.04
C MET A 88 5.62 2.11 10.46
N LYS A 89 6.87 2.52 10.74
CA LYS A 89 7.25 3.06 12.05
C LYS A 89 6.51 4.36 12.35
N VAL A 90 6.46 5.29 11.39
CA VAL A 90 5.73 6.55 11.52
C VAL A 90 4.23 6.30 11.71
N ILE A 91 3.64 5.30 11.02
CA ILE A 91 2.25 4.86 11.25
C ILE A 91 2.02 4.40 12.68
N GLY A 92 2.91 3.55 13.21
CA GLY A 92 2.84 3.10 14.59
C GLY A 92 2.91 4.28 15.57
N GLU A 93 3.94 5.12 15.43
CA GLU A 93 4.17 6.28 16.31
C GLU A 93 2.99 7.26 16.28
N GLU A 94 2.46 7.59 15.11
CA GLU A 94 1.35 8.54 14.95
C GLU A 94 0.01 8.03 15.46
N LEU A 95 -0.22 6.72 15.44
CA LEU A 95 -1.49 6.12 15.89
C LEU A 95 -1.42 5.72 17.38
N ASP A 96 -0.28 5.24 17.86
CA ASP A 96 -0.07 4.86 19.26
C ASP A 96 -0.10 6.07 20.20
N GLN A 97 0.31 7.25 19.72
CA GLN A 97 0.27 8.50 20.51
C GLN A 97 -1.16 9.01 20.77
N ARG A 98 -2.20 8.41 20.17
CA ARG A 98 -3.57 8.95 20.19
C ARG A 98 -4.45 8.16 21.15
N ALA A 99 -4.36 8.51 22.43
CA ALA A 99 -5.20 7.91 23.47
C ALA A 99 -6.70 8.24 23.31
N ASP A 100 -7.01 9.39 22.73
CA ASP A 100 -8.37 9.96 22.72
C ASP A 100 -9.31 9.28 21.71
N PHE A 101 -8.78 8.51 20.77
CA PHE A 101 -9.57 7.75 19.80
C PHE A 101 -8.76 6.53 19.36
N LEU A 102 -9.33 5.34 19.57
CA LEU A 102 -8.64 4.10 19.26
C LEU A 102 -8.76 3.78 17.76
N VAL A 103 -7.64 3.85 17.04
CA VAL A 103 -7.50 3.26 15.70
C VAL A 103 -6.81 1.91 15.87
N THR A 104 -7.51 0.83 15.52
CA THR A 104 -6.91 -0.51 15.50
C THR A 104 -6.09 -0.68 14.23
N VAL A 105 -4.77 -0.81 14.36
CA VAL A 105 -3.89 -1.07 13.23
C VAL A 105 -3.91 -2.56 12.87
N LEU A 106 -4.30 -2.86 11.64
CA LEU A 106 -4.16 -4.18 11.04
C LEU A 106 -2.77 -4.27 10.38
N ASN A 107 -1.80 -4.79 11.14
CA ASN A 107 -0.43 -4.98 10.68
C ASN A 107 -0.32 -6.24 9.78
N ILE A 108 -0.72 -6.08 8.52
CA ILE A 108 -0.79 -7.16 7.54
C ILE A 108 0.42 -7.23 6.62
N THR A 109 1.23 -6.16 6.52
CA THR A 109 2.29 -6.02 5.49
C THR A 109 3.26 -7.21 5.47
N GLN A 110 3.77 -7.63 6.62
CA GLN A 110 4.71 -8.77 6.70
C GLN A 110 4.04 -10.10 6.36
N LEU A 111 2.77 -10.30 6.75
CA LEU A 111 2.06 -11.54 6.46
C LEU A 111 1.74 -11.65 4.97
N THR A 112 1.32 -10.54 4.36
CA THR A 112 0.98 -10.50 2.94
C THR A 112 2.20 -10.47 2.04
N SER A 113 3.38 -10.04 2.53
CA SER A 113 4.62 -10.09 1.75
C SER A 113 5.09 -11.50 1.43
N TYR A 114 4.70 -12.50 2.20
CA TYR A 114 4.99 -13.89 1.85
C TYR A 114 4.11 -14.41 0.70
N ARG A 115 2.98 -13.76 0.43
CA ARG A 115 1.89 -14.28 -0.41
C ARG A 115 1.99 -13.83 -1.87
N LYS A 116 3.16 -14.01 -2.47
CA LYS A 116 3.36 -13.82 -3.93
C LYS A 116 2.46 -14.74 -4.77
N ASP A 117 2.03 -15.86 -4.20
CA ASP A 117 1.12 -16.84 -4.78
C ASP A 117 -0.36 -16.42 -4.79
N ALA A 118 -0.72 -15.33 -4.12
CA ALA A 118 -2.11 -14.93 -3.90
C ALA A 118 -2.59 -13.76 -4.78
N HIS A 119 -1.76 -13.31 -5.73
CA HIS A 119 -2.15 -12.27 -6.69
C HIS A 119 -3.02 -12.83 -7.80
N THR A 120 -3.91 -11.99 -8.36
CA THR A 120 -4.80 -12.40 -9.46
C THR A 120 -4.05 -12.81 -10.74
N SER A 121 -2.77 -12.44 -10.88
CA SER A 121 -1.95 -12.78 -12.05
C SER A 121 -2.65 -12.31 -13.35
N ILE A 122 -2.82 -13.22 -14.32
CA ILE A 122 -3.58 -13.01 -15.56
C ILE A 122 -5.10 -13.20 -15.39
N TYR A 123 -5.56 -13.74 -14.26
CA TYR A 123 -6.97 -14.02 -13.98
C TYR A 123 -7.74 -12.78 -13.50
N LYS A 124 -7.66 -11.71 -14.29
CA LYS A 124 -8.35 -10.45 -14.07
C LYS A 124 -9.02 -9.97 -15.36
N LYS A 125 -10.14 -9.26 -15.24
CA LYS A 125 -10.71 -8.56 -16.40
C LYS A 125 -9.80 -7.37 -16.72
N PRO A 126 -9.29 -7.23 -17.96
CA PRO A 126 -8.56 -6.02 -18.33
C PRO A 126 -9.53 -4.82 -18.26
N TRP A 127 -9.02 -3.67 -17.85
CA TRP A 127 -9.79 -2.42 -17.78
C TRP A 127 -10.17 -1.88 -19.16
N SER A 128 -9.48 -2.34 -20.20
CA SER A 128 -9.78 -2.05 -21.61
C SER A 128 -10.13 -3.35 -22.33
N PRO A 129 -11.06 -3.34 -23.30
CA PRO A 129 -11.28 -4.49 -24.17
C PRO A 129 -9.94 -4.93 -24.80
N TYR A 130 -9.71 -6.24 -24.91
CA TYR A 130 -8.56 -6.72 -25.66
C TYR A 130 -8.74 -6.34 -27.14
N ASP A 131 -7.75 -5.67 -27.72
CA ASP A 131 -7.62 -5.64 -29.17
C ASP A 131 -7.34 -7.09 -29.63
N GLU A 132 -8.12 -7.62 -30.58
CA GLU A 132 -8.06 -9.02 -31.05
C GLU A 132 -6.68 -9.49 -31.56
N GLY A 133 -5.66 -8.62 -31.58
CA GLY A 133 -4.29 -8.90 -32.01
C GLY A 133 -3.27 -9.24 -30.92
N SER A 134 -3.57 -9.12 -29.62
CA SER A 134 -2.54 -9.26 -28.57
C SER A 134 -2.41 -10.66 -27.93
N ALA A 135 -3.33 -11.59 -28.22
CA ALA A 135 -3.38 -12.90 -27.57
C ALA A 135 -2.33 -13.93 -28.06
N SER A 136 -1.48 -13.58 -29.04
CA SER A 136 -0.58 -14.54 -29.70
C SER A 136 0.90 -14.49 -29.25
N LYS A 137 1.26 -13.72 -28.20
CA LYS A 137 2.68 -13.43 -27.89
C LYS A 137 3.21 -13.83 -26.50
N SER A 138 2.55 -14.74 -25.78
CA SER A 138 3.05 -15.19 -24.47
C SER A 138 2.86 -16.68 -24.20
N GLY A 139 3.18 -17.51 -25.20
CA GLY A 139 3.47 -18.94 -25.00
C GLY A 139 4.94 -19.16 -24.69
#